data_AF-A0A7S7NN55-F1
#
_entry.id   AF-A0A7S7NN55-F1
#
_cell.length_a   1.000
_cell.length_b   1.000
_cell.length_c   1.000
_cell.angle_alpha   90.00
_cell.angle_beta   90.00
_cell.angle_gamma   90.00
#
_symmetry.space_group_name_H-M   'P 1'
#
loop_
_entity.id
_entity.type
_entity.pdbx_description
1 polymer ?
#
loop_
_entity_poly.entity_id
_entity_poly.type
_entity_poly.pdbx_seq_one_letter_code
_entity_poly.pdbx_strand_id
1 'polypeptide(L)'
;MSSYRTQTRLLVADDQEDVLAALRLLLKPEGLALDCVTSPHAVLSALDQKEYDLLLMDLNYTRDTTSGQEGFELMSKVQQVDSMLPIVVMTAWGSVEVAVEAMRRGAKDFIQKPWDNARLLAIVKTQLELSAALRRGARLEAENRLLQADGRPVMIAEAQSMQPVLQLVSRVGPSDANVLITGEPGTGKEVVARTIFAISERSTQPMVTVNMGGLAEGIFESELFGHVKGAFTDAKTDRVGRFELADGGTIFLDEIANLPFNLQAKLLRVLETGEMERVGSSKTKRVNVRVISATNANLHQEAAENRFRQDLLFRLNTIEIHLPPLRERKEDIPLLAAHHLSQMARRYRKPVGGFDPPALQAMLEHPWQGNVRELNHVIERAVLMAQDHVIRSSDLALRPSRETGGRLEDMSLEEVEAFLIKKALARYGGNVSQAAGALGLSRSALYRRIQRYGL
;
A
#
# COMPACT_ATOMS: atom_id res chain seq x y z
N MET A 1 14.59 9.89 -26.92
CA MET A 1 14.69 8.75 -27.85
C MET A 1 14.31 7.49 -27.08
N SER A 2 13.07 7.01 -27.26
CA SER A 2 12.55 5.80 -26.61
C SER A 2 13.10 4.58 -27.33
N SER A 3 13.96 3.79 -26.67
CA SER A 3 14.28 2.45 -27.16
C SER A 3 13.28 1.47 -26.54
N TYR A 4 12.28 1.08 -27.32
CA TYR A 4 11.40 -0.03 -26.99
C TYR A 4 12.20 -1.33 -27.05
N ARG A 5 12.59 -1.86 -25.88
CA ARG A 5 13.12 -3.21 -25.73
C ARG A 5 12.06 -4.21 -26.20
N THR A 6 12.26 -4.83 -27.34
CA THR A 6 11.25 -5.65 -28.03
C THR A 6 11.42 -7.15 -27.80
N GLN A 7 12.46 -7.60 -27.09
CA GLN A 7 12.73 -9.03 -26.91
C GLN A 7 13.37 -9.35 -25.56
N THR A 8 12.74 -10.27 -24.81
CA THR A 8 13.24 -10.79 -23.54
C THR A 8 14.49 -11.64 -23.78
N ARG A 9 15.58 -11.31 -23.07
CA ARG A 9 16.91 -11.92 -23.23
C ARG A 9 17.37 -12.66 -21.99
N LEU A 10 17.76 -13.91 -22.17
CA LEU A 10 18.32 -14.78 -21.15
C LEU A 10 19.81 -15.00 -21.41
N LEU A 11 20.60 -14.91 -20.35
CA LEU A 11 21.98 -15.38 -20.35
C LEU A 11 21.99 -16.78 -19.73
N VAL A 12 22.55 -17.75 -20.45
CA VAL A 12 22.65 -19.15 -20.01
C VAL A 12 24.11 -19.53 -19.89
N ALA A 13 24.53 -19.99 -18.71
CA ALA A 13 25.92 -20.32 -18.41
C ALA A 13 26.06 -21.76 -17.94
N ASP A 14 26.86 -22.54 -18.67
CA ASP A 14 27.10 -23.96 -18.38
C ASP A 14 28.39 -24.42 -19.06
N ASP A 15 29.25 -25.19 -18.39
CA ASP A 15 30.46 -25.74 -19.00
C ASP A 15 30.14 -26.84 -20.04
N GLN A 16 28.96 -27.48 -19.94
CA GLN A 16 28.55 -28.55 -20.83
C GLN A 16 27.78 -28.03 -22.05
N GLU A 17 28.36 -28.19 -23.25
CA GLU A 17 27.72 -27.75 -24.50
C GLU A 17 26.38 -28.47 -24.76
N ASP A 18 26.27 -29.73 -24.37
CA ASP A 18 25.03 -30.51 -24.52
C ASP A 18 23.88 -29.93 -23.69
N VAL A 19 24.18 -29.42 -22.48
CA VAL A 19 23.22 -28.74 -21.61
C VAL A 19 22.76 -27.43 -22.26
N LEU A 20 23.70 -26.63 -22.77
CA LEU A 20 23.38 -25.39 -23.49
C LEU A 20 22.53 -25.64 -24.74
N ALA A 21 22.82 -26.71 -25.48
CA ALA A 21 22.05 -27.11 -26.66
C ALA A 21 20.62 -27.51 -26.28
N ALA A 22 20.45 -28.31 -25.22
CA ALA A 22 19.13 -28.71 -24.72
C ALA A 22 18.30 -27.51 -24.25
N LEU A 23 18.91 -26.58 -23.49
CA LEU A 23 18.25 -25.35 -23.05
C LEU A 23 17.86 -24.45 -24.23
N ARG A 24 18.70 -24.39 -25.26
CA ARG A 24 18.40 -23.65 -26.49
C ARG A 24 17.20 -24.23 -27.23
N LEU A 25 17.10 -25.56 -27.32
CA LEU A 25 15.95 -26.23 -27.95
C LEU A 25 14.65 -26.01 -27.16
N LEU A 26 14.74 -25.97 -25.82
CA LEU A 26 13.58 -25.78 -24.95
C LEU A 26 13.08 -24.33 -24.91
N LEU A 27 13.98 -23.35 -24.77
CA LEU A 27 13.62 -21.97 -24.44
C LEU A 27 13.42 -21.07 -25.67
N LYS A 28 14.02 -21.40 -26.81
CA LYS A 28 13.87 -20.61 -28.05
C LYS A 28 12.44 -20.61 -28.62
N PRO A 29 11.68 -21.73 -28.59
CA PRO A 29 10.27 -21.75 -29.00
C PRO A 29 9.35 -20.83 -28.18
N GLU A 30 9.72 -20.54 -26.93
CA GLU A 30 9.00 -19.61 -26.04
C GLU A 30 9.22 -18.13 -26.39
N GLY A 31 9.91 -17.85 -27.51
CA GLY A 31 10.18 -16.47 -27.98
C GLY A 31 11.33 -15.77 -27.25
N LEU A 32 12.08 -16.49 -26.42
CA LEU A 32 13.21 -15.96 -25.65
C LEU A 32 14.47 -15.88 -26.52
N ALA A 33 15.17 -14.75 -26.46
CA ALA A 33 16.52 -14.63 -27.03
C ALA A 33 17.55 -15.16 -26.02
N LEU A 34 18.43 -16.05 -26.46
CA LEU A 34 19.39 -16.74 -25.60
C LEU A 34 20.81 -16.42 -26.04
N ASP A 35 21.61 -15.91 -25.12
CA ASP A 35 23.07 -15.92 -25.23
C ASP A 35 23.61 -17.02 -24.31
N CYS A 36 24.38 -17.95 -24.88
CA CYS A 36 24.94 -19.08 -24.13
C CYS A 36 26.45 -18.89 -23.97
N VAL A 37 26.96 -19.10 -22.77
CA VAL A 37 28.39 -18.98 -22.44
C VAL A 37 28.85 -20.17 -21.62
N THR A 38 30.13 -20.50 -21.71
CA THR A 38 30.70 -21.72 -21.11
C THR A 38 31.61 -21.47 -19.92
N SER A 39 31.77 -20.21 -19.48
CA SER A 39 32.64 -19.88 -18.36
C SER A 39 32.14 -18.70 -17.53
N PRO A 40 32.49 -18.63 -16.23
CA PRO A 40 32.17 -17.49 -15.38
C PRO A 40 32.69 -16.15 -15.90
N HIS A 41 33.88 -16.13 -16.52
CA HIS A 41 34.43 -14.92 -17.12
C HIS A 41 33.58 -14.41 -18.29
N ALA A 42 33.09 -15.34 -19.12
CA ALA A 42 32.23 -14.99 -20.25
C ALA A 42 30.85 -14.47 -19.80
N VAL A 43 30.34 -14.90 -18.63
CA VAL A 43 29.12 -14.33 -18.03
C VAL A 43 29.30 -12.85 -17.74
N LEU A 44 30.38 -12.48 -17.03
CA LEU A 44 30.65 -11.07 -16.70
C LEU A 44 30.87 -10.24 -17.97
N SER A 45 31.64 -10.78 -18.93
CA SER A 45 31.87 -10.11 -20.22
C SER A 45 30.57 -9.88 -21.02
N ALA A 46 29.60 -10.79 -20.92
CA ALA A 46 28.30 -10.65 -21.57
C ALA A 46 27.46 -9.57 -20.89
N LEU A 47 27.44 -9.54 -19.55
CA LEU A 47 26.73 -8.54 -18.75
C LEU A 47 27.24 -7.11 -19.01
N ASP A 48 28.54 -6.95 -19.29
CA ASP A 48 29.12 -5.64 -19.65
C ASP A 48 28.65 -5.13 -21.02
N GLN A 49 28.29 -6.03 -21.94
CA GLN A 49 27.95 -5.69 -23.33
C GLN A 49 26.44 -5.53 -23.56
N LYS A 50 25.63 -6.29 -22.83
CA LYS A 50 24.18 -6.38 -23.02
C LYS A 50 23.52 -6.54 -21.66
N GLU A 51 22.33 -5.97 -21.50
CA GLU A 51 21.53 -6.23 -20.30
C GLU A 51 20.58 -7.42 -20.54
N TYR A 52 20.39 -8.23 -19.50
CA TYR A 52 19.59 -9.44 -19.56
C TYR A 52 18.40 -9.33 -18.59
N ASP A 53 17.41 -10.19 -18.81
CA ASP A 53 16.19 -10.23 -18.00
C ASP A 53 16.23 -11.38 -16.97
N LEU A 54 17.06 -12.39 -17.23
CA LEU A 54 17.33 -13.51 -16.32
C LEU A 54 18.69 -14.16 -16.65
N LEU A 55 19.41 -14.57 -15.60
CA LEU A 55 20.60 -15.42 -15.69
C LEU A 55 20.25 -16.83 -15.22
N LEU A 56 20.44 -17.82 -16.09
CA LEU A 56 20.38 -19.24 -15.75
C LEU A 56 21.81 -19.78 -15.76
N MET A 57 22.33 -20.23 -14.62
CA MET A 57 23.75 -20.58 -14.51
C MET A 57 24.00 -21.90 -13.78
N ASP A 58 24.97 -22.69 -14.22
CA ASP A 58 25.50 -23.79 -13.43
C ASP A 58 26.26 -23.26 -12.20
N LEU A 59 26.32 -24.08 -11.15
CA LEU A 59 27.14 -23.84 -9.97
C LEU A 59 28.58 -24.36 -10.12
N ASN A 60 28.82 -25.30 -11.03
CA ASN A 60 30.13 -25.91 -11.24
C ASN A 60 30.59 -25.67 -12.68
N TYR A 61 31.86 -25.31 -12.89
CA TYR A 61 32.41 -25.11 -14.24
C TYR A 61 33.73 -25.85 -14.47
N THR A 62 34.73 -25.75 -13.58
CA THR A 62 36.05 -26.35 -13.88
C THR A 62 36.83 -26.98 -12.72
N ARG A 63 37.03 -26.31 -11.58
CA ARG A 63 38.03 -26.75 -10.57
C ARG A 63 37.46 -27.58 -9.43
N ASP A 64 36.15 -27.54 -9.24
CA ASP A 64 35.45 -28.30 -8.22
C ASP A 64 34.06 -28.67 -8.76
N THR A 65 33.84 -29.97 -8.97
CA THR A 65 32.61 -30.49 -9.57
C THR A 65 31.49 -30.68 -8.55
N THR A 66 31.73 -30.33 -7.27
CA THR A 66 30.83 -30.70 -6.16
C THR A 66 30.53 -29.59 -5.17
N SER A 67 31.42 -28.63 -4.94
CA SER A 67 31.19 -27.60 -3.90
C SER A 67 30.30 -26.44 -4.30
N GLY A 68 30.13 -26.16 -5.60
CA GLY A 68 29.40 -24.99 -6.10
C GLY A 68 30.10 -23.64 -5.86
N GLN A 69 31.34 -23.64 -5.36
CA GLN A 69 32.06 -22.44 -4.94
C GLN A 69 32.28 -21.45 -6.09
N GLU A 70 32.61 -21.95 -7.29
CA GLU A 70 32.77 -21.12 -8.50
C GLU A 70 31.46 -20.40 -8.86
N GLY A 71 30.33 -21.11 -8.77
CA GLY A 71 29.00 -20.54 -8.95
C GLY A 71 28.67 -19.45 -7.94
N PHE A 72 28.96 -19.67 -6.65
CA PHE A 72 28.69 -18.67 -5.62
C PHE A 72 29.53 -17.40 -5.76
N GLU A 73 30.80 -17.54 -6.15
CA GLU A 73 31.66 -16.38 -6.44
C GLU A 73 31.16 -15.60 -7.66
N LEU A 74 30.70 -16.31 -8.70
CA LEU A 74 30.10 -15.69 -9.86
C LEU A 74 28.82 -14.95 -9.49
N MET A 75 27.91 -15.56 -8.73
CA MET A 75 26.69 -14.90 -8.25
C MET A 75 26.98 -13.59 -7.52
N SER A 76 27.97 -13.61 -6.62
CA SER A 76 28.37 -12.43 -5.85
C SER A 76 28.86 -11.30 -6.77
N LYS A 77 29.62 -11.62 -7.82
CA LYS A 77 30.07 -10.64 -8.82
C LYS A 77 28.93 -10.13 -9.69
N VAL A 78 28.02 -11.01 -10.12
CA VAL A 78 26.84 -10.62 -10.92
C VAL A 78 25.96 -9.66 -10.13
N GLN A 79 25.71 -9.94 -8.85
CA GLN A 79 24.92 -9.06 -7.97
C GLN A 79 25.56 -7.68 -7.74
N GLN A 80 26.90 -7.57 -7.84
CA GLN A 80 27.59 -6.28 -7.79
C GLN A 80 27.41 -5.46 -9.07
N VAL A 81 27.27 -6.13 -10.22
CA VAL A 81 27.07 -5.50 -11.54
C VAL A 81 25.59 -5.10 -11.72
N ASP A 82 24.68 -6.04 -11.50
CA ASP A 82 23.24 -5.82 -11.55
C ASP A 82 22.54 -6.58 -10.41
N SER A 83 22.23 -5.86 -9.34
CA SER A 83 21.55 -6.41 -8.16
C SER A 83 20.08 -6.78 -8.43
N MET A 84 19.52 -6.34 -9.55
CA MET A 84 18.12 -6.57 -9.95
C MET A 84 17.97 -7.75 -10.92
N LEU A 85 19.06 -8.28 -11.48
CA LEU A 85 19.02 -9.43 -12.39
C LEU A 85 18.66 -10.71 -11.61
N PRO A 86 17.52 -11.37 -11.89
CA PRO A 86 17.21 -12.64 -11.25
C PRO A 86 18.17 -13.73 -11.72
N ILE A 87 18.74 -14.46 -10.76
CA ILE A 87 19.65 -15.59 -10.99
C ILE A 87 18.93 -16.88 -10.62
N VAL A 88 18.83 -17.80 -11.58
CA VAL A 88 18.36 -19.18 -11.37
C VAL A 88 19.57 -20.11 -11.50
N VAL A 89 19.80 -20.95 -10.50
CA VAL A 89 20.97 -21.84 -10.49
C VAL A 89 20.61 -23.25 -10.95
N MET A 90 21.50 -23.88 -11.70
CA MET A 90 21.39 -25.27 -12.13
C MET A 90 22.35 -26.12 -11.31
N THR A 91 21.91 -27.29 -10.84
CA THR A 91 22.74 -28.17 -10.00
C THR A 91 22.59 -29.65 -10.38
N ALA A 92 23.63 -30.45 -10.22
CA ALA A 92 23.58 -31.90 -10.45
C ALA A 92 22.96 -32.68 -9.27
N TRP A 93 22.59 -33.94 -9.53
CA TRP A 93 22.01 -34.87 -8.56
C TRP A 93 22.85 -35.00 -7.27
N GLY A 94 22.21 -34.86 -6.11
CA GLY A 94 22.84 -35.07 -4.79
C GLY A 94 23.21 -33.81 -4.00
N SER A 95 22.80 -32.60 -4.42
CA SER A 95 23.29 -31.34 -3.86
C SER A 95 22.19 -30.40 -3.35
N VAL A 96 21.16 -30.92 -2.66
CA VAL A 96 20.09 -30.08 -2.06
C VAL A 96 20.68 -29.01 -1.14
N GLU A 97 21.73 -29.34 -0.38
CA GLU A 97 22.43 -28.40 0.49
C GLU A 97 23.06 -27.22 -0.27
N VAL A 98 23.65 -27.50 -1.44
CA VAL A 98 24.26 -26.47 -2.30
C VAL A 98 23.21 -25.56 -2.91
N ALA A 99 22.06 -26.12 -3.32
CA ALA A 99 20.93 -25.34 -3.80
C ALA A 99 20.34 -24.44 -2.70
N VAL A 100 20.20 -24.95 -1.48
CA VAL A 100 19.75 -24.15 -0.32
C VAL A 100 20.72 -23.01 -0.02
N GLU A 101 22.03 -23.27 -0.09
CA GLU A 101 23.04 -22.24 0.09
C GLU A 101 23.02 -21.18 -1.04
N ALA A 102 22.77 -21.59 -2.29
CA ALA A 102 22.57 -20.66 -3.40
C ALA A 102 21.41 -19.69 -3.13
N MET A 103 20.29 -20.21 -2.62
CA MET A 103 19.13 -19.38 -2.24
C MET A 103 19.47 -18.40 -1.12
N ARG A 104 20.23 -18.82 -0.10
CA ARG A 104 20.71 -17.93 0.98
C ARG A 104 21.60 -16.80 0.46
N ARG A 105 22.35 -17.05 -0.61
CA ARG A 105 23.21 -16.06 -1.29
C ARG A 105 22.48 -15.22 -2.33
N GLY A 106 21.16 -15.36 -2.45
CA GLY A 106 20.33 -14.49 -3.28
C GLY A 106 20.02 -15.03 -4.68
N ALA A 107 20.24 -16.32 -4.95
CA ALA A 107 19.57 -16.97 -6.07
C ALA A 107 18.05 -16.86 -5.89
N LYS A 108 17.32 -16.68 -6.99
CA LYS A 108 15.87 -16.54 -6.98
C LYS A 108 15.15 -17.87 -7.10
N ASP A 109 15.80 -18.86 -7.70
CA ASP A 109 15.31 -20.24 -7.77
C ASP A 109 16.46 -21.20 -8.14
N PHE A 110 16.19 -22.50 -8.12
CA PHE A 110 17.11 -23.52 -8.61
C PHE A 110 16.40 -24.62 -9.41
N ILE A 111 17.14 -25.23 -10.33
CA ILE A 111 16.71 -26.40 -11.09
C ILE A 111 17.76 -27.50 -11.04
N GLN A 112 17.32 -28.73 -10.81
CA GLN A 112 18.20 -29.90 -10.77
C GLN A 112 18.36 -30.49 -12.17
N LYS A 113 19.57 -30.90 -12.54
CA LYS A 113 19.91 -31.65 -13.74
C LYS A 113 19.86 -33.18 -13.45
N PRO A 114 19.27 -34.00 -14.34
CA PRO A 114 18.44 -33.61 -15.48
C PRO A 114 17.12 -32.98 -15.01
N TRP A 115 16.64 -31.96 -15.73
CA TRP A 115 15.45 -31.19 -15.33
C TRP A 115 14.17 -31.72 -15.99
N ASP A 116 13.05 -31.44 -15.32
CA ASP A 116 11.73 -31.51 -15.96
C ASP A 116 11.48 -30.23 -16.77
N ASN A 117 11.12 -30.39 -18.04
CA ASN A 117 10.93 -29.27 -18.97
C ASN A 117 9.82 -28.31 -18.51
N ALA A 118 8.69 -28.85 -18.02
CA ALA A 118 7.56 -28.03 -17.58
C ALA A 118 7.95 -27.20 -16.35
N ARG A 119 8.69 -27.80 -15.41
CA ARG A 119 9.21 -27.11 -14.23
C ARG A 119 10.18 -25.99 -14.60
N LEU A 120 11.15 -26.24 -15.47
CA LEU A 120 12.12 -25.23 -15.88
C LEU A 120 11.42 -24.04 -16.57
N LEU A 121 10.47 -24.31 -17.47
CA LEU A 121 9.67 -23.26 -18.12
C LEU A 121 8.87 -22.44 -17.12
N ALA A 122 8.25 -23.10 -16.12
CA ALA A 122 7.50 -22.41 -15.08
C ALA A 122 8.39 -21.49 -14.23
N ILE A 123 9.58 -21.95 -13.84
CA ILE A 123 10.56 -21.14 -13.11
C ILE A 123 10.97 -19.91 -13.92
N VAL A 124 11.42 -20.12 -15.17
CA VAL A 124 11.85 -19.02 -16.05
C VAL A 124 10.74 -17.99 -16.24
N LYS A 125 9.51 -18.44 -16.54
CA LYS A 125 8.36 -17.55 -16.73
C LYS A 125 8.06 -16.73 -15.47
N THR A 126 8.00 -17.39 -14.31
CA THR A 126 7.72 -16.74 -13.03
C THR A 126 8.76 -15.66 -12.70
N GLN A 127 10.04 -15.96 -12.89
CA GLN A 127 11.12 -15.02 -12.59
C GLN A 127 11.16 -13.83 -13.55
N LEU A 128 10.83 -14.05 -14.83
CA LEU A 128 10.68 -12.97 -15.81
C LEU A 128 9.51 -12.05 -15.49
N GLU A 129 8.35 -12.61 -15.12
CA GLU A 129 7.16 -11.84 -14.74
C GLU A 129 7.44 -10.99 -13.49
N LEU A 130 8.10 -11.57 -12.47
CA LEU A 130 8.46 -10.87 -11.24
C LEU A 130 9.47 -9.75 -11.51
N SER A 131 10.52 -10.02 -12.29
CA SER A 131 11.52 -9.01 -12.69
C SER A 131 10.88 -7.87 -13.49
N ALA A 132 9.98 -8.18 -14.42
CA ALA A 132 9.26 -7.18 -15.21
C ALA A 132 8.31 -6.34 -14.33
N ALA A 133 7.65 -6.92 -13.33
CA ALA A 133 6.82 -6.17 -12.38
C ALA A 133 7.66 -5.19 -11.54
N LEU A 134 8.80 -5.65 -11.00
CA LEU A 134 9.71 -4.81 -10.21
C LEU A 134 10.34 -3.69 -11.04
N ARG A 135 10.79 -3.98 -12.27
CA ARG A 135 11.34 -2.98 -13.19
C ARG A 135 10.27 -1.98 -13.65
N ARG A 136 9.02 -2.41 -13.87
CA ARG A 136 7.89 -1.50 -14.13
C ARG A 136 7.63 -0.57 -12.93
N GLY A 137 7.64 -1.09 -11.71
CA GLY A 137 7.54 -0.28 -10.50
C GLY A 137 8.64 0.79 -10.42
N ALA A 138 9.90 0.39 -10.58
CA ALA A 138 11.03 1.32 -10.57
C ALA A 138 10.98 2.35 -11.72
N ARG A 139 10.50 1.95 -12.91
CA ARG A 139 10.31 2.85 -14.05
C ARG A 139 9.16 3.82 -13.82
N LEU A 140 8.03 3.37 -13.30
CA LEU A 140 6.91 4.23 -12.91
C LEU A 140 7.33 5.18 -11.79
N GLU A 141 8.20 4.78 -10.87
CA GLU A 141 8.82 5.69 -9.90
C GLU A 141 9.74 6.72 -10.56
N ALA A 142 10.51 6.34 -11.57
CA ALA A 142 11.39 7.27 -12.31
C ALA A 142 10.60 8.24 -13.21
N GLU A 143 9.56 7.77 -13.89
CA GLU A 143 8.62 8.59 -14.65
C GLU A 143 7.80 9.49 -13.71
N ASN A 144 7.39 9.00 -12.54
CA ASN A 144 6.82 9.83 -11.48
C ASN A 144 7.82 10.84 -10.92
N ARG A 145 9.13 10.56 -10.84
CA ARG A 145 10.14 11.55 -10.42
C ARG A 145 10.29 12.70 -11.40
N LEU A 146 10.08 12.46 -12.70
CA LEU A 146 10.02 13.50 -13.72
C LEU A 146 8.70 14.31 -13.64
N LEU A 147 7.58 13.67 -13.28
CA LEU A 147 6.30 14.34 -13.00
C LEU A 147 6.25 15.03 -11.63
N GLN A 148 7.09 14.61 -10.67
CA GLN A 148 7.23 15.21 -9.33
C GLN A 148 7.90 16.58 -9.36
N ALA A 149 8.56 16.95 -10.46
CA ALA A 149 9.04 18.32 -10.66
C ALA A 149 7.89 19.35 -10.68
N ASP A 150 6.64 18.90 -10.94
CA ASP A 150 5.43 19.74 -10.97
C ASP A 150 4.58 19.68 -9.69
N GLY A 151 5.06 19.02 -8.61
CA GLY A 151 4.37 19.03 -7.31
C GLY A 151 3.00 18.34 -7.28
N ARG A 152 2.68 17.49 -8.28
CA ARG A 152 1.40 16.75 -8.32
C ARG A 152 1.38 15.57 -7.33
N PRO A 153 0.24 15.27 -6.70
CA PRO A 153 0.11 14.11 -5.82
C PRO A 153 0.23 12.81 -6.62
N VAL A 154 1.01 11.85 -6.12
CA VAL A 154 1.09 10.52 -6.72
C VAL A 154 -0.04 9.66 -6.15
N MET A 155 -1.02 9.33 -6.99
CA MET A 155 -2.07 8.37 -6.67
C MET A 155 -1.66 6.99 -7.17
N ILE A 156 -1.41 6.06 -6.25
CA ILE A 156 -1.08 4.66 -6.55
C ILE A 156 -2.34 3.83 -6.35
N ALA A 157 -2.83 3.24 -7.44
CA ALA A 157 -4.01 2.39 -7.45
C ALA A 157 -4.04 1.52 -8.73
N GLU A 158 -3.88 0.21 -8.58
CA GLU A 158 -4.04 -0.80 -9.62
C GLU A 158 -5.15 -1.81 -9.29
N ALA A 159 -5.53 -1.95 -8.02
CA ALA A 159 -6.57 -2.87 -7.58
C ALA A 159 -7.92 -2.62 -8.26
N GLN A 160 -8.64 -3.68 -8.58
CA GLN A 160 -9.96 -3.61 -9.23
C GLN A 160 -10.98 -2.81 -8.40
N SER A 161 -10.89 -2.89 -7.07
CA SER A 161 -11.74 -2.13 -6.13
C SER A 161 -11.53 -0.61 -6.19
N MET A 162 -10.38 -0.15 -6.70
CA MET A 162 -10.11 1.27 -6.92
C MET A 162 -10.60 1.79 -8.28
N GLN A 163 -10.96 0.93 -9.23
CA GLN A 163 -11.40 1.36 -10.57
C GLN A 163 -12.61 2.31 -10.55
N PRO A 164 -13.68 2.05 -9.75
CA PRO A 164 -14.79 3.00 -9.63
C PRO A 164 -14.35 4.37 -9.08
N VAL A 165 -13.40 4.37 -8.13
CA VAL A 165 -12.84 5.59 -7.54
C VAL A 165 -12.11 6.40 -8.62
N LEU A 166 -11.24 5.77 -9.39
CA LEU A 166 -10.48 6.43 -10.47
C LEU A 166 -11.40 7.00 -11.57
N GLN A 167 -12.47 6.27 -11.92
CA GLN A 167 -13.48 6.75 -12.88
C GLN A 167 -14.25 7.96 -12.36
N LEU A 168 -14.63 7.98 -11.08
CA LEU A 168 -15.29 9.14 -10.48
C LEU A 168 -14.34 10.33 -10.39
N VAL A 169 -13.09 10.13 -9.94
CA VAL A 169 -12.08 11.18 -9.88
C VAL A 169 -11.87 11.84 -11.24
N SER A 170 -11.67 11.05 -12.30
CA SER A 170 -11.47 11.58 -13.65
C SER A 170 -12.69 12.33 -14.21
N ARG A 171 -13.91 11.87 -13.89
CA ARG A 171 -15.15 12.53 -14.33
C ARG A 171 -15.44 13.83 -13.57
N VAL A 172 -15.16 13.86 -12.27
CA VAL A 172 -15.53 14.95 -11.36
C VAL A 172 -14.42 15.99 -11.23
N GLY A 173 -13.16 15.61 -11.49
CA GLY A 173 -12.02 16.50 -11.48
C GLY A 173 -12.25 17.81 -12.24
N PRO A 174 -12.63 17.75 -13.53
CA PRO A 174 -12.90 18.95 -14.35
C PRO A 174 -14.17 19.74 -13.98
N SER A 175 -15.06 19.22 -13.13
CA SER A 175 -16.29 19.92 -12.76
C SER A 175 -16.13 20.80 -11.51
N ASP A 176 -17.06 21.73 -11.29
CA ASP A 176 -17.12 22.55 -10.06
C ASP A 176 -18.01 21.92 -8.97
N ALA A 177 -18.41 20.65 -9.12
CA ALA A 177 -19.27 19.97 -8.15
C ALA A 177 -18.55 19.75 -6.81
N ASN A 178 -19.34 19.84 -5.73
CA ASN A 178 -18.89 19.45 -4.40
C ASN A 178 -18.68 17.94 -4.34
N VAL A 179 -17.62 17.52 -3.65
CA VAL A 179 -17.27 16.10 -3.53
C VAL A 179 -17.18 15.72 -2.06
N LEU A 180 -17.88 14.65 -1.69
CA LEU A 180 -17.76 14.01 -0.39
C LEU A 180 -16.94 12.72 -0.53
N ILE A 181 -15.80 12.66 0.15
CA ILE A 181 -14.90 11.50 0.15
C ILE A 181 -15.09 10.73 1.45
N THR A 182 -15.58 9.49 1.37
CA THR A 182 -15.79 8.63 2.54
C THR A 182 -14.78 7.49 2.58
N GLY A 183 -14.52 6.95 3.77
CA GLY A 183 -13.65 5.79 3.95
C GLY A 183 -12.91 5.80 5.28
N GLU A 184 -12.37 4.65 5.67
CA GLU A 184 -11.68 4.47 6.95
C GLU A 184 -10.50 5.44 7.16
N PRO A 185 -10.05 5.63 8.41
CA PRO A 185 -8.81 6.37 8.68
C PRO A 185 -7.63 5.80 7.90
N GLY A 186 -6.83 6.67 7.27
CA GLY A 186 -5.62 6.27 6.57
C GLY A 186 -5.82 5.62 5.20
N THR A 187 -7.02 5.61 4.61
CA THR A 187 -7.25 5.08 3.25
C THR A 187 -6.70 5.97 2.13
N GLY A 188 -6.33 7.21 2.41
CA GLY A 188 -5.78 8.14 1.41
C GLY A 188 -6.77 9.17 0.88
N LYS A 189 -7.81 9.51 1.66
CA LYS A 189 -8.82 10.54 1.29
C LYS A 189 -8.20 11.87 0.88
N GLU A 190 -7.15 12.33 1.57
CA GLU A 190 -6.41 13.54 1.20
C GLU A 190 -5.72 13.43 -0.17
N VAL A 191 -5.13 12.28 -0.49
CA VAL A 191 -4.50 12.04 -1.80
C VAL A 191 -5.54 12.14 -2.91
N VAL A 192 -6.74 11.59 -2.69
CA VAL A 192 -7.86 11.70 -3.63
C VAL A 192 -8.30 13.16 -3.79
N ALA A 193 -8.49 13.89 -2.69
CA ALA A 193 -8.86 15.31 -2.73
C ALA A 193 -7.85 16.15 -3.51
N ARG A 194 -6.56 15.95 -3.25
CA ARG A 194 -5.48 16.66 -3.96
C ARG A 194 -5.42 16.26 -5.43
N THR A 195 -5.71 14.99 -5.76
CA THR A 195 -5.74 14.51 -7.15
C THR A 195 -6.88 15.18 -7.91
N ILE A 196 -8.09 15.22 -7.34
CA ILE A 196 -9.25 15.93 -7.90
C ILE A 196 -8.92 17.40 -8.15
N PHE A 197 -8.29 18.07 -7.18
CA PHE A 197 -7.84 19.46 -7.33
C PHE A 197 -6.82 19.61 -8.48
N ALA A 198 -5.81 18.74 -8.55
CA ALA A 198 -4.73 18.81 -9.53
C ALA A 198 -5.21 18.65 -10.99
N ILE A 199 -6.32 17.95 -11.22
CA ILE A 199 -6.92 17.75 -12.55
C ILE A 199 -8.11 18.69 -12.81
N SER A 200 -8.39 19.64 -11.90
CA SER A 200 -9.49 20.60 -12.04
C SER A 200 -9.08 21.85 -12.82
N GLU A 201 -10.09 22.60 -13.29
CA GLU A 201 -9.90 23.93 -13.88
C GLU A 201 -9.33 24.95 -12.88
N ARG A 202 -9.46 24.67 -11.57
CA ARG A 202 -8.94 25.49 -10.47
C ARG A 202 -7.54 25.06 -10.00
N SER A 203 -6.86 24.17 -10.71
CA SER A 203 -5.53 23.63 -10.32
C SER A 203 -4.44 24.71 -10.19
N THR A 204 -4.60 25.86 -10.84
CA THR A 204 -3.69 27.02 -10.73
C THR A 204 -4.06 27.98 -9.59
N GLN A 205 -5.18 27.75 -8.90
CA GLN A 205 -5.70 28.55 -7.78
C GLN A 205 -5.32 27.92 -6.44
N PRO A 206 -5.47 28.61 -5.28
CA PRO A 206 -5.13 27.98 -4.01
C PRO A 206 -6.04 26.79 -3.67
N MET A 207 -5.43 25.74 -3.13
CA MET A 207 -6.13 24.68 -2.39
C MET A 207 -5.88 24.90 -0.89
N VAL A 208 -6.91 25.33 -0.16
CA VAL A 208 -6.83 25.54 1.30
C VAL A 208 -7.32 24.30 2.02
N THR A 209 -6.45 23.69 2.82
CA THR A 209 -6.81 22.50 3.61
C THR A 209 -7.15 22.89 5.04
N VAL A 210 -8.24 22.33 5.56
CA VAL A 210 -8.71 22.51 6.94
C VAL A 210 -8.99 21.12 7.51
N ASN A 211 -8.28 20.76 8.57
CA ASN A 211 -8.57 19.55 9.32
C ASN A 211 -9.49 19.91 10.50
N MET A 212 -10.64 19.26 10.58
CA MET A 212 -11.66 19.59 11.57
C MET A 212 -11.48 18.89 12.93
N GLY A 213 -10.35 18.19 13.14
CA GLY A 213 -10.03 17.51 14.39
C GLY A 213 -9.31 18.39 15.42
N GLY A 214 -9.68 18.24 16.69
CA GLY A 214 -8.82 18.61 17.83
C GLY A 214 -8.74 20.09 18.25
N LEU A 215 -9.56 20.99 17.68
CA LEU A 215 -9.62 22.40 18.08
C LEU A 215 -10.88 22.74 18.90
N ALA A 216 -10.77 23.70 19.81
CA ALA A 216 -11.93 24.25 20.52
C ALA A 216 -12.86 25.04 19.57
N GLU A 217 -14.18 25.00 19.80
CA GLU A 217 -15.20 25.52 18.87
C GLU A 217 -14.97 26.98 18.44
N GLY A 218 -14.64 27.88 19.38
CA GLY A 218 -14.42 29.30 19.08
C GLY A 218 -13.17 29.56 18.22
N ILE A 219 -12.13 28.72 18.36
CA ILE A 219 -10.94 28.79 17.50
C ILE A 219 -11.29 28.34 16.09
N PHE A 220 -12.13 27.31 16.00
CA PHE A 220 -12.55 26.73 14.74
C PHE A 220 -13.38 27.69 13.87
N GLU A 221 -14.36 28.36 14.45
CA GLU A 221 -15.17 29.36 13.76
C GLU A 221 -14.31 30.51 13.21
N SER A 222 -13.40 31.00 14.05
CA SER A 222 -12.43 32.04 13.73
C SER A 222 -11.44 31.60 12.64
N GLU A 223 -11.02 30.34 12.61
CA GLU A 223 -10.19 29.79 11.53
C GLU A 223 -10.95 29.80 10.21
N LEU A 224 -12.17 29.23 10.17
CA LEU A 224 -12.94 29.08 8.93
C LEU A 224 -13.40 30.41 8.34
N PHE A 225 -14.02 31.24 9.17
CA PHE A 225 -14.69 32.46 8.72
C PHE A 225 -13.88 33.73 8.98
N GLY A 226 -12.80 33.66 9.76
CA GLY A 226 -12.03 34.84 10.15
C GLY A 226 -12.71 35.62 11.27
N HIS A 227 -12.00 36.61 11.81
CA HIS A 227 -12.54 37.50 12.85
C HIS A 227 -12.04 38.93 12.67
N VAL A 228 -12.79 39.87 13.23
CA VAL A 228 -12.31 41.25 13.42
C VAL A 228 -11.72 41.41 14.81
N LYS A 229 -10.84 42.39 14.97
CA LYS A 229 -10.28 42.77 16.28
C LYS A 229 -11.40 43.01 17.28
N GLY A 230 -11.29 42.40 18.46
CA GLY A 230 -12.26 42.53 19.56
C GLY A 230 -13.47 41.59 19.48
N ALA A 231 -13.51 40.65 18.52
CA ALA A 231 -14.60 39.69 18.40
C ALA A 231 -14.73 38.71 19.59
N PHE A 232 -13.62 38.43 20.28
CA PHE A 232 -13.54 37.64 21.52
C PHE A 232 -12.30 38.07 22.33
N THR A 233 -12.16 37.59 23.57
CA THR A 233 -11.15 38.08 24.53
C THR A 233 -9.70 38.09 23.98
N ASP A 234 -9.34 37.10 23.15
CA ASP A 234 -8.00 36.97 22.55
C ASP A 234 -7.87 37.56 21.13
N ALA A 235 -8.92 38.19 20.57
CA ALA A 235 -8.93 38.75 19.22
C ALA A 235 -8.17 40.09 19.13
N LYS A 236 -6.84 40.05 19.24
CA LYS A 236 -5.97 41.25 19.25
C LYS A 236 -5.86 41.96 17.88
N THR A 237 -6.06 41.22 16.79
CA THR A 237 -5.95 41.70 15.41
C THR A 237 -7.06 41.10 14.54
N ASP A 238 -7.30 41.68 13.38
CA ASP A 238 -8.13 41.04 12.35
C ASP A 238 -7.44 39.79 11.80
N ARG A 239 -8.21 38.76 11.48
CA ARG A 239 -7.73 37.53 10.85
C ARG A 239 -8.62 37.15 9.66
N VAL A 240 -7.99 36.83 8.55
CA VAL A 240 -8.65 36.30 7.34
C VAL A 240 -8.98 34.82 7.56
N GLY A 241 -10.22 34.43 7.22
CA GLY A 241 -10.68 33.05 7.34
C GLY A 241 -10.25 32.16 6.19
N ARG A 242 -10.32 30.83 6.38
CA ARG A 242 -9.98 29.84 5.35
C ARG A 242 -10.84 29.98 4.09
N PHE A 243 -12.11 30.32 4.22
CA PHE A 243 -12.98 30.53 3.05
C PHE A 243 -12.56 31.75 2.21
N GLU A 244 -12.15 32.84 2.85
CA GLU A 244 -11.61 34.01 2.14
C GLU A 244 -10.26 33.70 1.47
N LEU A 245 -9.40 32.88 2.11
CA LEU A 245 -8.14 32.44 1.51
C LEU A 245 -8.33 31.49 0.32
N ALA A 246 -9.46 30.77 0.29
CA ALA A 246 -9.79 29.82 -0.76
C ALA A 246 -10.60 30.44 -1.90
N ASP A 247 -10.87 31.76 -1.86
CA ASP A 247 -11.69 32.43 -2.86
C ASP A 247 -11.11 32.26 -4.28
N GLY A 248 -11.97 31.89 -5.24
CA GLY A 248 -11.59 31.49 -6.60
C GLY A 248 -10.96 30.10 -6.71
N GLY A 249 -10.57 29.48 -5.60
CA GLY A 249 -9.90 28.18 -5.53
C GLY A 249 -10.78 27.07 -4.97
N THR A 250 -10.13 26.17 -4.22
CA THR A 250 -10.74 24.97 -3.63
C THR A 250 -10.45 24.92 -2.13
N ILE A 251 -11.45 24.57 -1.32
CA ILE A 251 -11.26 24.25 0.09
C ILE A 251 -11.44 22.75 0.32
N PHE A 252 -10.50 22.14 1.02
CA PHE A 252 -10.58 20.75 1.46
C PHE A 252 -10.87 20.70 2.96
N LEU A 253 -12.02 20.12 3.32
CA LEU A 253 -12.50 19.99 4.68
C LEU A 253 -12.35 18.53 5.13
N ASP A 254 -11.25 18.21 5.82
CA ASP A 254 -11.00 16.86 6.34
C ASP A 254 -11.70 16.66 7.69
N GLU A 255 -12.21 15.46 7.92
CA GLU A 255 -13.03 15.10 9.08
C GLU A 255 -14.29 15.96 9.26
N ILE A 256 -15.04 16.24 8.18
CA ILE A 256 -16.21 17.15 8.19
C ILE A 256 -17.29 16.79 9.22
N ALA A 257 -17.36 15.52 9.65
CA ALA A 257 -18.26 15.08 10.71
C ALA A 257 -17.98 15.72 12.07
N ASN A 258 -16.74 16.18 12.31
CA ASN A 258 -16.33 16.84 13.54
C ASN A 258 -16.76 18.32 13.61
N LEU A 259 -17.44 18.84 12.57
CA LEU A 259 -17.94 20.21 12.54
C LEU A 259 -19.05 20.41 13.60
N PRO A 260 -18.86 21.32 14.58
CA PRO A 260 -19.88 21.62 15.57
C PRO A 260 -21.22 22.00 14.94
N PHE A 261 -22.32 21.49 15.51
CA PHE A 261 -23.66 21.59 14.91
C PHE A 261 -24.11 23.03 14.63
N ASN A 262 -23.75 23.98 15.52
CA ASN A 262 -24.02 25.41 15.34
C ASN A 262 -23.29 26.01 14.12
N LEU A 263 -22.11 25.50 13.77
CA LEU A 263 -21.33 25.97 12.62
C LEU A 263 -21.78 25.36 11.29
N GLN A 264 -22.50 24.23 11.32
CA GLN A 264 -23.05 23.59 10.14
C GLN A 264 -24.02 24.50 9.36
N ALA A 265 -24.80 25.32 10.07
CA ALA A 265 -25.70 26.31 9.44
C ALA A 265 -24.94 27.41 8.68
N LYS A 266 -23.79 27.85 9.22
CA LYS A 266 -22.93 28.83 8.56
C LYS A 266 -22.26 28.25 7.32
N LEU A 267 -21.77 27.01 7.42
CA LEU A 267 -21.21 26.30 6.27
C LEU A 267 -22.26 26.12 5.16
N LEU A 268 -23.49 25.72 5.52
CA LEU A 268 -24.59 25.59 4.55
C LEU A 268 -24.83 26.91 3.80
N ARG A 269 -24.88 28.05 4.49
CA ARG A 269 -25.04 29.37 3.86
C ARG A 269 -23.94 29.65 2.83
N VAL A 270 -22.68 29.33 3.14
CA VAL A 270 -21.57 29.47 2.18
C VAL A 270 -21.76 28.57 0.96
N LEU A 271 -22.20 27.32 1.15
CA LEU A 271 -22.41 26.38 0.03
C LEU A 271 -23.61 26.72 -0.85
N GLU A 272 -24.61 27.43 -0.32
CA GLU A 272 -25.82 27.81 -1.05
C GLU A 272 -25.67 29.13 -1.78
N THR A 273 -25.20 30.19 -1.09
CA THR A 273 -25.18 31.56 -1.63
C THR A 273 -23.76 32.09 -1.89
N GLY A 274 -22.74 31.42 -1.35
CA GLY A 274 -21.36 31.92 -1.32
C GLY A 274 -21.16 33.00 -0.26
N GLU A 275 -22.15 33.28 0.59
CA GLU A 275 -22.08 34.36 1.57
C GLU A 275 -21.54 33.91 2.92
N MET A 276 -20.64 34.71 3.50
CA MET A 276 -20.11 34.53 4.84
C MET A 276 -19.92 35.86 5.57
N GLU A 277 -19.82 35.79 6.90
CA GLU A 277 -19.52 36.92 7.78
C GLU A 277 -18.36 36.53 8.71
N ARG A 278 -17.44 37.46 8.94
CA ARG A 278 -16.37 37.28 9.94
C ARG A 278 -16.98 37.31 11.34
N VAL A 279 -16.41 36.56 12.28
CA VAL A 279 -16.80 36.62 13.69
C VAL A 279 -16.63 38.06 14.20
N GLY A 280 -17.69 38.60 14.82
CA GLY A 280 -17.74 39.98 15.32
C GLY A 280 -18.05 41.06 14.27
N SER A 281 -18.36 40.69 13.03
CA SER A 281 -18.72 41.61 11.94
C SER A 281 -20.08 41.27 11.35
N SER A 282 -20.91 42.28 11.09
CA SER A 282 -22.17 42.16 10.34
C SER A 282 -22.01 42.38 8.83
N LYS A 283 -20.79 42.66 8.35
CA LYS A 283 -20.52 42.81 6.92
C LYS A 283 -20.47 41.45 6.23
N THR A 284 -21.46 41.19 5.38
CA THR A 284 -21.49 40.03 4.50
C THR A 284 -20.45 40.14 3.39
N LYS A 285 -19.74 39.05 3.13
CA LYS A 285 -18.80 38.88 2.02
C LYS A 285 -19.23 37.69 1.17
N ARG A 286 -18.94 37.76 -0.13
CA ARG A 286 -19.21 36.66 -1.06
C ARG A 286 -17.90 36.03 -1.51
N VAL A 287 -17.84 34.71 -1.50
CA VAL A 287 -16.71 33.89 -1.96
C VAL A 287 -17.18 32.86 -2.98
N ASN A 288 -16.33 32.51 -3.94
CA ASN A 288 -16.55 31.46 -4.92
C ASN A 288 -15.55 30.33 -4.71
N VAL A 289 -15.93 29.34 -3.90
CA VAL A 289 -15.03 28.25 -3.48
C VAL A 289 -15.63 26.91 -3.86
N ARG A 290 -14.83 26.07 -4.52
CA ARG A 290 -15.18 24.65 -4.71
C ARG A 290 -14.91 23.88 -3.40
N VAL A 291 -15.85 23.07 -2.95
CA VAL A 291 -15.71 22.33 -1.68
C VAL A 291 -15.47 20.85 -1.93
N ILE A 292 -14.37 20.33 -1.37
CA ILE A 292 -14.10 18.90 -1.25
C ILE A 292 -14.09 18.59 0.24
N SER A 293 -14.89 17.60 0.67
CA SER A 293 -14.97 17.20 2.07
C SER A 293 -14.56 15.75 2.23
N ALA A 294 -13.98 15.39 3.37
CA ALA A 294 -13.63 14.01 3.70
C ALA A 294 -14.11 13.64 5.10
N THR A 295 -14.48 12.37 5.29
CA THR A 295 -14.85 11.84 6.60
C THR A 295 -14.66 10.32 6.68
N ASN A 296 -14.43 9.83 7.89
CA ASN A 296 -14.49 8.40 8.24
C ASN A 296 -15.79 8.03 8.98
N ALA A 297 -16.60 9.01 9.38
CA ALA A 297 -17.88 8.77 10.03
C ALA A 297 -18.99 8.54 9.01
N ASN A 298 -20.04 7.82 9.42
CA ASN A 298 -21.25 7.64 8.62
C ASN A 298 -22.16 8.86 8.77
N LEU A 299 -22.08 9.81 7.83
CA LEU A 299 -22.88 11.05 7.92
C LEU A 299 -24.39 10.82 7.87
N HIS A 300 -24.87 9.75 7.24
CA HIS A 300 -26.29 9.42 7.26
C HIS A 300 -26.76 9.02 8.66
N GLN A 301 -25.94 8.26 9.39
CA GLN A 301 -26.19 7.93 10.79
C GLN A 301 -26.08 9.17 11.68
N GLU A 302 -25.03 9.98 11.51
CA GLU A 302 -24.88 11.25 12.26
C GLU A 302 -26.08 12.19 12.05
N ALA A 303 -26.66 12.18 10.84
CA ALA A 303 -27.85 12.96 10.53
C ALA A 303 -29.13 12.37 11.14
N ALA A 304 -29.27 11.04 11.19
CA ALA A 304 -30.37 10.39 11.90
C ALA A 304 -30.32 10.64 13.41
N GLU A 305 -29.12 10.81 13.97
CA GLU A 305 -28.87 11.08 15.39
C GLU A 305 -28.82 12.58 15.73
N ASN A 306 -29.22 13.47 14.79
CA ASN A 306 -29.23 14.93 14.95
C ASN A 306 -27.87 15.57 15.31
N ARG A 307 -26.76 14.89 15.01
CA ARG A 307 -25.40 15.44 15.14
C ARG A 307 -24.90 16.10 13.86
N PHE A 308 -25.53 15.80 12.73
CA PHE A 308 -25.26 16.43 11.45
C PHE A 308 -26.55 16.87 10.77
N ARG A 309 -26.59 18.05 10.15
CA ARG A 309 -27.78 18.53 9.47
C ARG A 309 -27.98 17.82 8.14
N GLN A 310 -29.22 17.38 7.87
CA GLN A 310 -29.58 16.69 6.63
C GLN A 310 -29.43 17.59 5.39
N ASP A 311 -29.76 18.88 5.51
CA ASP A 311 -29.63 19.86 4.42
C ASP A 311 -28.16 20.08 4.02
N LEU A 312 -27.27 20.20 5.00
CA LEU A 312 -25.83 20.28 4.77
C LEU A 312 -25.29 19.01 4.12
N LEU A 313 -25.71 17.82 4.58
CA LEU A 313 -25.30 16.56 3.97
C LEU A 313 -25.69 16.51 2.50
N PHE A 314 -26.92 16.89 2.16
CA PHE A 314 -27.39 16.94 0.78
C PHE A 314 -26.56 17.90 -0.08
N ARG A 315 -26.16 19.05 0.47
CA ARG A 315 -25.37 20.05 -0.27
C ARG A 315 -23.89 19.66 -0.45
N LEU A 316 -23.32 18.93 0.52
CA LEU A 316 -21.96 18.39 0.43
C LEU A 316 -21.89 17.16 -0.49
N ASN A 317 -22.90 16.29 -0.41
CA ASN A 317 -22.94 15.02 -1.13
C ASN A 317 -23.52 15.17 -2.55
N THR A 318 -22.99 16.10 -3.34
CA THR A 318 -23.34 16.19 -4.78
C THR A 318 -22.75 14.98 -5.52
N ILE A 319 -21.51 14.62 -5.20
CA ILE A 319 -20.88 13.37 -5.62
C ILE A 319 -20.20 12.72 -4.43
N GLU A 320 -20.52 11.45 -4.16
CA GLU A 320 -19.83 10.64 -3.15
C GLU A 320 -18.74 9.78 -3.79
N ILE A 321 -17.56 9.76 -3.17
CA ILE A 321 -16.46 8.86 -3.54
C ILE A 321 -16.07 8.06 -2.29
N HIS A 322 -16.45 6.79 -2.27
CA HIS A 322 -16.06 5.87 -1.19
C HIS A 322 -14.72 5.21 -1.49
N LEU A 323 -13.76 5.35 -0.57
CA LEU A 323 -12.46 4.68 -0.66
C LEU A 323 -12.51 3.31 0.03
N PRO A 324 -12.18 2.23 -0.68
CA PRO A 324 -12.06 0.92 -0.06
C PRO A 324 -10.87 0.88 0.92
N PRO A 325 -10.99 0.13 2.03
CA PRO A 325 -9.88 -0.11 2.94
C PRO A 325 -8.77 -0.93 2.26
N LEU A 326 -7.54 -0.82 2.76
CA LEU A 326 -6.36 -1.45 2.17
C LEU A 326 -6.48 -2.98 2.06
N ARG A 327 -7.19 -3.61 3.00
CA ARG A 327 -7.50 -5.06 2.97
C ARG A 327 -8.34 -5.51 1.76
N GLU A 328 -9.07 -4.60 1.11
CA GLU A 328 -9.90 -4.85 -0.08
C GLU A 328 -9.18 -4.46 -1.40
N ARG A 329 -7.92 -4.02 -1.31
CA ARG A 329 -7.07 -3.64 -2.45
C ARG A 329 -5.64 -4.13 -2.25
N LYS A 330 -5.51 -5.44 -2.03
CA LYS A 330 -4.21 -6.06 -1.68
C LYS A 330 -3.17 -5.90 -2.78
N GLU A 331 -3.62 -5.80 -4.03
CA GLU A 331 -2.80 -5.57 -5.22
C GLU A 331 -2.05 -4.23 -5.16
N ASP A 332 -2.58 -3.24 -4.42
CA ASP A 332 -1.92 -1.94 -4.24
C ASP A 332 -0.81 -1.99 -3.19
N ILE A 333 -0.81 -2.98 -2.28
CA ILE A 333 0.11 -3.03 -1.14
C ILE A 333 1.58 -3.05 -1.59
N PRO A 334 2.02 -3.90 -2.55
CA PRO A 334 3.41 -3.90 -2.99
C PRO A 334 3.86 -2.57 -3.59
N LEU A 335 2.99 -1.92 -4.38
CA LEU A 335 3.29 -0.66 -5.05
C LEU A 335 3.36 0.51 -4.07
N LEU A 336 2.39 0.59 -3.15
CA LEU A 336 2.41 1.55 -2.05
C LEU A 336 3.66 1.33 -1.17
N ALA A 337 4.01 0.07 -0.90
CA ALA A 337 5.16 -0.23 -0.07
C ALA A 337 6.49 0.18 -0.72
N ALA A 338 6.67 -0.11 -2.00
CA ALA A 338 7.84 0.32 -2.77
C ALA A 338 7.95 1.85 -2.80
N HIS A 339 6.84 2.54 -3.03
CA HIS A 339 6.81 4.00 -3.05
C HIS A 339 7.20 4.62 -1.70
N HIS A 340 6.64 4.14 -0.59
CA HIS A 340 6.99 4.63 0.73
C HIS A 340 8.44 4.29 1.08
N LEU A 341 8.93 3.10 0.71
CA LEU A 341 10.31 2.71 0.89
C LEU A 341 11.27 3.67 0.18
N SER A 342 11.04 3.96 -1.11
CA SER A 342 11.91 4.83 -1.89
C SER A 342 11.94 6.26 -1.35
N GLN A 343 10.80 6.78 -0.88
CA GLN A 343 10.74 8.07 -0.19
C GLN A 343 11.53 8.08 1.13
N MET A 344 11.32 7.08 2.00
CA MET A 344 11.94 7.04 3.33
C MET A 344 13.43 6.72 3.26
N ALA A 345 13.85 5.82 2.37
CA ALA A 345 15.26 5.52 2.14
C ALA A 345 16.03 6.78 1.70
N ARG A 346 15.45 7.60 0.81
CA ARG A 346 16.03 8.89 0.40
C ARG A 346 16.06 9.89 1.55
N ARG A 347 14.95 10.03 2.30
CA ARG A 347 14.83 10.97 3.43
C ARG A 347 15.85 10.67 4.53
N TYR A 348 16.02 9.40 4.89
CA TYR A 348 16.92 8.95 5.95
C TYR A 348 18.30 8.55 5.46
N ARG A 349 18.58 8.67 4.15
CA ARG A 349 19.87 8.32 3.51
C ARG A 349 20.30 6.88 3.83
N LYS A 350 19.33 5.96 3.87
CA LYS A 350 19.56 4.54 4.11
C LYS A 350 19.71 3.81 2.77
N PRO A 351 20.66 2.87 2.63
CA PRO A 351 20.91 2.18 1.37
C PRO A 351 19.95 0.98 1.17
N VAL A 352 18.67 1.15 1.53
CA VAL A 352 17.66 0.09 1.47
C VAL A 352 16.89 0.22 0.17
N GLY A 353 16.85 -0.85 -0.62
CA GLY A 353 16.31 -0.84 -1.99
C GLY A 353 15.11 -1.75 -2.24
N GLY A 354 14.73 -2.59 -1.28
CA GLY A 354 13.60 -3.49 -1.47
C GLY A 354 13.18 -4.26 -0.22
N PHE A 355 12.27 -5.21 -0.43
CA PHE A 355 11.75 -6.14 0.57
C PHE A 355 12.12 -7.57 0.18
N ASP A 356 12.38 -8.43 1.16
CA ASP A 356 12.46 -9.87 0.90
C ASP A 356 11.06 -10.48 0.64
N PRO A 357 10.96 -11.64 -0.02
CA PRO A 357 9.66 -12.26 -0.27
C PRO A 357 8.82 -12.53 1.01
N PRO A 358 9.41 -12.98 2.14
CA PRO A 358 8.67 -13.10 3.40
C PRO A 358 8.07 -11.78 3.92
N ALA A 359 8.78 -10.65 3.80
CA ALA A 359 8.27 -9.34 4.17
C ALA A 359 7.07 -8.93 3.32
N LEU A 360 7.14 -9.14 2.01
CA LEU A 360 6.01 -8.88 1.11
C LEU A 360 4.79 -9.75 1.46
N GLN A 361 5.00 -11.04 1.70
CA GLN A 361 3.93 -11.94 2.10
C GLN A 361 3.29 -11.52 3.43
N ALA A 362 4.10 -11.17 4.43
CA ALA A 362 3.61 -10.67 5.71
C ALA A 362 2.76 -9.40 5.56
N MET A 363 3.14 -8.50 4.63
CA MET A 363 2.34 -7.32 4.32
C MET A 363 1.01 -7.66 3.62
N LEU A 364 0.97 -8.66 2.75
CA LEU A 364 -0.28 -9.09 2.06
C LEU A 364 -1.27 -9.80 3.00
N GLU A 365 -0.76 -10.43 4.06
CA GLU A 365 -1.55 -11.13 5.08
C GLU A 365 -2.04 -10.22 6.21
N HIS A 366 -1.36 -9.10 6.45
CA HIS A 366 -1.71 -8.17 7.52
C HIS A 366 -3.06 -7.45 7.25
N PRO A 367 -3.93 -7.26 8.27
CA PRO A 367 -5.27 -6.69 8.07
C PRO A 367 -5.30 -5.18 7.82
N TRP A 368 -4.22 -4.46 8.15
CA TRP A 368 -4.06 -3.01 7.94
C TRP A 368 -5.23 -2.16 8.45
N GLN A 369 -5.53 -2.22 9.74
CA GLN A 369 -6.61 -1.45 10.36
C GLN A 369 -6.42 0.08 10.22
N GLY A 370 -5.17 0.55 10.22
CA GLY A 370 -4.83 1.95 9.94
C GLY A 370 -4.52 2.21 8.46
N ASN A 371 -4.83 1.25 7.59
CA ASN A 371 -4.74 1.36 6.13
C ASN A 371 -3.33 1.82 5.66
N VAL A 372 -3.27 2.72 4.68
CA VAL A 372 -2.02 3.20 4.07
C VAL A 372 -1.18 4.00 5.07
N ARG A 373 -1.82 4.67 6.04
CA ARG A 373 -1.10 5.40 7.10
C ARG A 373 -0.31 4.43 7.99
N GLU A 374 -0.92 3.31 8.37
CA GLU A 374 -0.24 2.24 9.11
C GLU A 374 0.87 1.61 8.28
N LEU A 375 0.61 1.28 7.00
CA LEU A 375 1.63 0.76 6.08
C LEU A 375 2.85 1.68 6.02
N ASN A 376 2.63 2.98 5.82
CA ASN A 376 3.70 3.97 5.77
C ASN A 376 4.50 4.02 7.09
N HIS A 377 3.83 4.01 8.25
CA HIS A 377 4.53 3.98 9.56
C HIS A 377 5.35 2.71 9.75
N VAL A 378 4.82 1.54 9.35
CA VAL A 378 5.52 0.26 9.44
C VAL A 378 6.78 0.28 8.58
N ILE A 379 6.67 0.77 7.34
CA ILE A 379 7.81 0.87 6.41
C ILE A 379 8.84 1.88 6.91
N GLU A 380 8.42 3.05 7.38
CA GLU A 380 9.32 4.05 7.95
C GLU A 380 10.13 3.47 9.11
N ARG A 381 9.47 2.77 10.04
CA ARG A 381 10.15 2.07 11.13
C ARG A 381 11.12 1.01 10.60
N ALA A 382 10.69 0.21 9.64
CA ALA A 382 11.54 -0.84 9.06
C ALA A 382 12.80 -0.26 8.38
N VAL A 383 12.68 0.86 7.67
CA VAL A 383 13.84 1.57 7.06
C VAL A 383 14.82 2.08 8.13
N LEU A 384 14.32 2.59 9.25
CA LEU A 384 15.18 3.06 10.34
C LEU A 384 15.92 1.91 11.02
N MET A 385 15.24 0.77 11.21
CA MET A 385 15.77 -0.42 11.88
C MET A 385 16.60 -1.34 10.97
N ALA A 386 16.44 -1.22 9.65
CA ALA A 386 17.18 -2.02 8.69
C ALA A 386 18.69 -1.85 8.87
N GLN A 387 19.37 -2.99 9.00
CA GLN A 387 20.82 -3.11 9.07
C GLN A 387 21.43 -3.39 7.69
N ASP A 388 20.64 -3.98 6.78
CA ASP A 388 21.05 -4.41 5.44
C ASP A 388 20.33 -3.61 4.34
N HIS A 389 20.64 -3.92 3.08
CA HIS A 389 20.07 -3.29 1.88
C HIS A 389 18.62 -3.69 1.56
N VAL A 390 18.05 -4.64 2.32
CA VAL A 390 16.72 -5.21 2.09
C VAL A 390 15.97 -5.28 3.41
N ILE A 391 14.70 -4.88 3.41
CA ILE A 391 13.79 -5.03 4.56
C ILE A 391 13.38 -6.49 4.67
N ARG A 392 13.69 -7.11 5.80
CA ARG A 392 13.24 -8.47 6.13
C ARG A 392 11.92 -8.44 6.89
N SER A 393 11.24 -9.58 6.92
CA SER A 393 10.00 -9.73 7.70
C SER A 393 10.16 -9.38 9.18
N SER A 394 11.35 -9.61 9.77
CA SER A 394 11.66 -9.22 11.15
C SER A 394 11.64 -7.71 11.38
N ASP A 395 12.04 -6.94 10.37
CA ASP A 395 12.23 -5.49 10.47
C ASP A 395 10.89 -4.76 10.40
N LEU A 396 9.91 -5.35 9.70
CA LEU A 396 8.54 -4.85 9.67
C LEU A 396 7.90 -4.89 11.05
N ALA A 397 8.30 -5.85 11.90
CA ALA A 397 7.71 -6.11 13.22
C ALA A 397 6.18 -6.08 13.19
N LEU A 398 5.61 -6.63 12.10
CA LEU A 398 4.18 -6.90 11.97
C LEU A 398 3.88 -8.07 12.91
N ARG A 399 2.95 -7.86 13.83
CA ARG A 399 2.46 -8.98 14.63
C ARG A 399 1.72 -9.88 13.65
N PRO A 400 2.03 -11.20 13.59
CA PRO A 400 1.11 -12.10 12.90
C PRO A 400 -0.26 -11.87 13.52
N SER A 401 -1.30 -11.81 12.68
CA SER A 401 -2.69 -11.68 13.09
C SER A 401 -3.05 -12.84 14.03
N ARG A 402 -2.66 -12.71 15.30
CA ARG A 402 -3.36 -13.33 16.40
C ARG A 402 -4.60 -12.49 16.52
N GLU A 403 -5.72 -13.10 16.11
CA GLU A 403 -7.02 -12.81 16.70
C GLU A 403 -6.80 -12.39 18.16
N THR A 404 -7.52 -11.37 18.60
CA THR A 404 -7.55 -10.81 19.96
C THR A 404 -7.96 -11.84 21.02
N GLY A 405 -7.13 -12.85 21.20
CA GLY A 405 -7.12 -13.83 22.27
C GLY A 405 -5.66 -14.04 22.62
N GLY A 406 -5.34 -13.96 23.91
CA GLY A 406 -4.02 -14.38 24.40
C GLY A 406 -3.69 -15.78 23.89
N ARG A 407 -2.42 -16.20 23.95
CA ARG A 407 -2.10 -17.62 23.71
C ARG A 407 -3.01 -18.43 24.64
N LEU A 408 -3.61 -19.51 24.16
CA LEU A 408 -4.32 -20.46 25.03
C LEU A 408 -3.42 -20.92 26.20
N GLU A 409 -2.11 -20.89 26.01
CA GLU A 409 -1.05 -21.20 26.97
C GLU A 409 -0.96 -20.17 28.12
N ASP A 410 -1.42 -18.93 27.90
CA ASP A 410 -1.37 -17.82 28.86
C ASP A 410 -2.74 -17.57 29.54
N MET A 411 -3.79 -18.34 29.16
CA MET A 411 -5.15 -18.20 29.68
C MET A 411 -5.41 -19.22 30.79
N SER A 412 -6.14 -18.81 31.82
CA SER A 412 -6.65 -19.73 32.83
C SER A 412 -7.67 -20.71 32.22
N LEU A 413 -7.84 -21.88 32.85
CA LEU A 413 -8.81 -22.90 32.42
C LEU A 413 -10.24 -22.34 32.28
N GLU A 414 -10.63 -21.40 33.14
CA GLU A 414 -11.94 -20.75 33.09
C GLU A 414 -12.07 -19.80 31.88
N GLU A 415 -11.01 -19.06 31.55
CA GLU A 415 -10.98 -18.16 30.39
C GLU A 415 -10.97 -18.93 29.06
N VAL A 416 -10.25 -20.04 28.99
CA VAL A 416 -10.26 -20.95 27.83
C VAL A 416 -11.65 -21.54 27.64
N GLU A 417 -12.29 -21.99 28.71
CA GLU A 417 -13.65 -22.54 28.65
C GLU A 417 -14.66 -21.49 28.18
N ALA A 418 -14.62 -20.27 28.73
CA ALA A 418 -15.49 -19.17 28.32
C ALA A 418 -15.27 -18.77 26.86
N PHE A 419 -14.01 -18.74 26.39
CA PHE A 419 -13.66 -18.45 25.00
C PHE A 419 -14.20 -19.52 24.03
N LEU A 420 -14.05 -20.80 24.37
CA LEU A 420 -14.57 -21.90 23.55
C LEU A 420 -16.11 -21.88 23.49
N ILE A 421 -16.78 -21.53 24.60
CA ILE A 421 -18.24 -21.37 24.65
C ILE A 421 -18.70 -20.23 23.74
N LYS A 422 -18.07 -19.04 23.83
CA LYS A 422 -18.37 -17.90 22.92
C LYS A 422 -18.18 -18.27 21.46
N LYS A 423 -17.06 -18.93 21.13
CA LYS A 423 -16.73 -19.34 19.75
C LYS A 423 -17.73 -20.37 19.21
N ALA A 424 -18.16 -21.33 20.03
CA ALA A 424 -19.17 -22.31 19.65
C ALA A 424 -20.55 -21.65 19.45
N LEU A 425 -20.98 -20.76 20.35
CA LEU A 425 -22.26 -20.05 20.21
C LEU A 425 -22.28 -19.17 18.96
N ALA A 426 -21.21 -18.44 18.67
CA ALA A 426 -21.09 -17.64 17.44
C ALA A 426 -21.13 -18.51 16.18
N ARG A 427 -20.42 -19.64 16.17
CA ARG A 427 -20.36 -20.58 15.03
C ARG A 427 -21.72 -21.18 14.68
N TYR A 428 -22.57 -21.40 15.68
CA TYR A 428 -23.91 -21.99 15.51
C TYR A 428 -25.04 -20.95 15.67
N GLY A 429 -24.74 -19.65 15.51
CA GLY A 429 -25.74 -18.58 15.48
C GLY A 429 -26.61 -18.49 16.75
N GLY A 430 -26.05 -18.79 17.92
CA GLY A 430 -26.74 -18.80 19.20
C GLY A 430 -27.52 -20.08 19.51
N ASN A 431 -27.45 -21.12 18.66
CA ASN A 431 -28.12 -22.40 18.93
C ASN A 431 -27.40 -23.20 20.01
N VAL A 432 -27.89 -23.10 21.25
CA VAL A 432 -27.30 -23.73 22.44
C VAL A 432 -27.23 -25.26 22.34
N SER A 433 -28.17 -25.94 21.67
CA SER A 433 -28.13 -27.41 21.53
C SER A 433 -27.00 -27.87 20.62
N GLN A 434 -26.78 -27.19 19.49
CA GLN A 434 -25.71 -27.53 18.55
C GLN A 434 -24.33 -27.14 19.11
N ALA A 435 -24.24 -25.99 19.78
CA ALA A 435 -23.03 -25.56 20.46
C ALA A 435 -22.63 -26.53 21.59
N ALA A 436 -23.61 -27.05 22.36
CA ALA A 436 -23.35 -28.04 23.41
C ALA A 436 -22.81 -29.36 22.84
N GLY A 437 -23.42 -29.87 21.77
CA GLY A 437 -22.96 -31.07 21.09
C GLY A 437 -21.54 -30.95 20.54
N ALA A 438 -21.20 -29.80 19.93
CA ALA A 438 -19.86 -29.53 19.41
C ALA A 438 -18.78 -29.45 20.50
N LEU A 439 -19.16 -29.06 21.72
CA LEU A 439 -18.26 -28.98 22.88
C LEU A 439 -18.26 -30.26 23.73
N GLY A 440 -18.99 -31.30 23.33
CA GLY A 440 -19.11 -32.55 24.11
C GLY A 440 -19.87 -32.40 25.43
N LEU A 441 -20.71 -31.37 25.56
CA LEU A 441 -21.49 -31.05 26.75
C LEU A 441 -22.97 -31.37 26.55
N SER A 442 -23.68 -31.68 27.65
CA SER A 442 -25.14 -31.70 27.62
C SER A 442 -25.70 -30.27 27.57
N ARG A 443 -26.91 -30.10 26.99
CA ARG A 443 -27.57 -28.79 26.88
C ARG A 443 -27.70 -28.06 28.23
N SER A 444 -28.03 -28.79 29.30
CA SER A 444 -28.15 -28.24 30.66
C SER A 444 -26.80 -27.92 31.30
N ALA A 445 -25.72 -28.58 30.88
CA ALA A 445 -24.36 -28.29 31.34
C ALA A 445 -23.78 -27.05 30.65
N LEU A 446 -24.13 -26.80 29.38
CA LEU A 446 -23.73 -25.57 28.68
C LEU A 446 -24.48 -24.35 29.24
N TYR A 447 -25.79 -24.46 29.49
CA TYR A 447 -26.59 -23.36 30.07
C TYR A 447 -26.05 -22.85 31.41
N ARG A 448 -25.63 -23.77 32.29
CA ARG A 448 -25.04 -23.41 33.59
C ARG A 448 -23.71 -22.67 33.45
N ARG A 449 -22.91 -23.00 32.43
CA ARG A 449 -21.63 -22.33 32.15
C ARG A 449 -21.83 -20.96 31.51
N ILE A 450 -22.80 -20.83 30.62
CA ILE A 450 -23.21 -19.54 30.04
C ILE A 450 -23.61 -18.56 31.17
N GLN A 451 -24.44 -19.01 32.10
CA GLN A 451 -24.83 -18.20 33.28
C GLN A 451 -23.64 -17.89 34.19
N ARG A 452 -22.76 -18.87 34.45
CA ARG A 452 -21.57 -18.68 35.29
C ARG A 452 -20.60 -17.64 34.72
N TYR A 453 -20.46 -17.57 33.40
CA TYR A 453 -19.53 -16.67 32.71
C TYR A 453 -20.18 -15.39 32.15
N GLY A 454 -21.48 -15.18 32.38
CA GLY A 454 -22.22 -13.98 31.95
C GLY A 454 -22.30 -13.82 30.43
N LEU A 455 -22.48 -14.93 29.70
CA LEU A 455 -22.46 -15.01 28.23
C LEU A 455 -23.84 -14.97 27.58
#